data_AF-A0A382RAY1-F1
#
_entry.id   AF-A0A382RAY1-F1
#
_cell.length_a   1.000
_cell.length_b   1.000
_cell.length_c   1.000
_cell.angle_alpha   90.00
_cell.angle_beta   90.00
_cell.angle_gamma   90.00
#
_symmetry.space_group_name_H-M   'P 1'
#
loop_
_entity.id
_entity.type
_entity.pdbx_description
1 polymer ?
#
loop_
_entity_poly.entity_id
_entity_poly.type
_entity_poly.pdbx_seq_one_letter_code
_entity_poly.pdbx_strand_id
1 'polypeptide(L)' 'MFQTGYGTSATLLGMPDYGFIGSTETVDNARRICHAVSVPVIVDADTGYGNALTVDKLVRELEAAGASGIFL' A
#
# COMPACT_ATOMS: atom_id res chain seq x y z
N MET A 1 -0.61 11.62 6.22
CA MET A 1 -1.61 10.54 6.41
C MET A 1 -0.90 9.20 6.28
N PHE A 2 -1.36 8.16 6.97
CA PHE A 2 -0.73 6.83 6.92
C PHE A 2 -1.78 5.78 6.51
N GLN A 3 -1.51 5.01 5.46
CA GLN A 3 -2.29 3.84 5.08
C GLN A 3 -1.72 2.62 5.80
N THR A 4 -2.51 2.02 6.70
CA THR A 4 -2.13 0.82 7.46
C THR A 4 -2.40 -0.45 6.65
N GLY A 5 -1.55 -1.47 6.74
CA GLY A 5 -1.83 -2.82 6.21
C GLY A 5 -3.11 -3.40 6.81
N TYR A 6 -3.20 -3.41 8.15
CA TYR A 6 -4.37 -3.93 8.87
C TYR A 6 -5.70 -3.30 8.46
N GLY A 7 -5.77 -1.97 8.42
CA GLY A 7 -6.98 -1.26 8.03
C GLY A 7 -7.38 -1.54 6.58
N THR A 8 -6.39 -1.76 5.70
CA THR A 8 -6.63 -2.17 4.31
C THR A 8 -7.20 -3.58 4.25
N SER A 9 -6.62 -4.54 4.98
CA SER A 9 -7.11 -5.94 5.08
C SER A 9 -8.53 -6.03 5.63
N ALA A 10 -8.78 -5.34 6.75
CA ALA A 10 -10.09 -5.33 7.38
C ALA A 10 -11.16 -4.68 6.49
N THR A 11 -10.84 -3.60 5.79
CA THR A 11 -11.81 -2.86 4.98
C THR A 11 -12.10 -3.54 3.64
N LEU A 12 -11.08 -4.07 2.96
CA LEU A 12 -11.24 -4.68 1.64
C LEU A 12 -11.71 -6.13 1.70
N LEU A 13 -11.22 -6.90 2.68
CA LEU A 13 -11.45 -8.34 2.74
C LEU A 13 -12.27 -8.78 3.97
N GLY A 14 -12.46 -7.92 4.97
CA GLY A 14 -13.09 -8.32 6.23
C GLY A 14 -12.26 -9.37 7.00
N MET A 15 -10.97 -9.45 6.70
CA MET A 15 -10.05 -10.48 7.21
C MET A 15 -9.00 -9.87 8.14
N PRO A 16 -8.41 -10.68 9.04
CA PRO A 16 -7.26 -10.24 9.82
C PRO A 16 -6.04 -10.03 8.91
N ASP A 17 -5.09 -9.25 9.42
CA ASP A 17 -3.86 -8.92 8.70
C ASP A 17 -2.82 -10.04 8.79
N TYR A 18 -2.98 -11.03 7.92
CA TYR A 18 -2.11 -12.22 7.81
C TYR A 18 -1.42 -12.30 6.44
N GLY A 19 -1.30 -11.18 5.72
CA GLY A 19 -0.71 -11.15 4.38
C GLY A 19 -1.60 -11.74 3.28
N PHE A 20 -2.93 -11.72 3.48
CA PHE A 20 -3.89 -12.09 2.43
C PHE A 20 -4.01 -11.02 1.34
N ILE A 21 -3.68 -9.77 1.69
CA ILE A 21 -3.57 -8.67 0.76
C ILE A 21 -2.24 -8.74 0.02
N GLY A 22 -2.28 -8.54 -1.30
CA GLY A 22 -1.10 -8.44 -2.13
C GLY A 22 -0.76 -6.99 -2.50
N SER A 23 0.32 -6.85 -3.28
CA SER A 23 0.77 -5.55 -3.78
C SER A 23 -0.31 -4.79 -4.56
N THR A 24 -1.14 -5.51 -5.31
CA THR A 24 -2.18 -4.91 -6.16
C THR A 24 -3.23 -4.18 -5.34
N GLU A 25 -3.77 -4.83 -4.30
CA GLU A 25 -4.78 -4.23 -3.43
C GLU A 25 -4.20 -3.06 -2.64
N THR A 26 -2.96 -3.18 -2.16
CA THR A 26 -2.25 -2.09 -1.46
C THR A 26 -2.06 -0.86 -2.35
N VAL A 27 -1.59 -1.05 -3.58
CA VAL A 27 -1.40 0.04 -4.55
C VAL A 27 -2.74 0.67 -4.94
N ASP A 28 -3.78 -0.12 -5.14
CA ASP A 28 -5.08 0.42 -5.52
C ASP A 28 -5.74 1.22 -4.39
N ASN A 29 -5.61 0.76 -3.15
CA ASN A 29 -6.06 1.53 -1.99
C ASN A 29 -5.26 2.85 -1.87
N ALA A 30 -3.94 2.79 -2.05
CA ALA A 30 -3.07 3.97 -2.01
C ALA A 30 -3.47 4.99 -3.07
N ARG A 31 -3.75 4.55 -4.30
CA ARG A 31 -4.23 5.41 -5.39
C ARG A 31 -5.51 6.14 -5.00
N ARG A 32 -6.50 5.42 -4.45
CA ARG A 32 -7.77 6.03 -4.03
C ARG A 32 -7.56 7.09 -2.94
N ILE A 33 -6.72 6.81 -1.95
CA ILE A 33 -6.41 7.73 -0.85
C ILE A 33 -5.66 8.96 -1.37
N CYS A 34 -4.59 8.76 -2.13
CA CYS A 34 -3.76 9.84 -2.66
C CYS A 34 -4.54 10.78 -3.58
N HIS A 35 -5.50 10.27 -4.36
CA HIS A 35 -6.37 11.09 -5.20
C HIS A 35 -7.43 11.86 -4.41
N ALA A 36 -7.75 11.43 -3.18
CA ALA A 36 -8.77 12.04 -2.35
C ALA A 36 -8.24 13.14 -1.41
N VAL A 37 -6.91 13.20 -1.20
CA VAL A 37 -6.29 14.11 -0.22
C VAL A 37 -5.17 14.94 -0.85
N SER A 38 -4.94 16.13 -0.30
CA SER A 38 -3.84 17.00 -0.71
C SER A 38 -2.62 16.94 0.23
N VAL A 39 -2.67 16.09 1.26
CA VAL A 39 -1.58 15.92 2.24
C VAL A 39 -0.73 14.69 1.90
N PRO A 40 0.57 14.67 2.26
CA PRO A 40 1.44 13.51 2.00
C PRO A 40 0.90 12.21 2.59
N VAL A 41 1.00 11.12 1.83
CA VAL A 41 0.56 9.78 2.22
C VAL A 41 1.76 8.84 2.31
N ILE A 42 1.90 8.15 3.44
CA ILE A 42 2.86 7.06 3.63
C ILE A 42 2.09 5.73 3.61
N VAL A 43 2.61 4.75 2.89
CA VAL A 43 1.97 3.45 2.68
C VAL A 43 2.75 2.35 3.39
N ASP A 44 2.05 1.58 4.22
CA ASP A 44 2.54 0.30 4.76
C ASP A 44 2.58 -0.75 3.63
N ALA A 45 3.78 -1.25 3.33
CA ALA A 45 4.05 -2.14 2.20
C ALA A 45 4.33 -3.58 2.63
N ASP A 46 3.97 -3.95 3.87
CA ASP A 46 4.29 -5.23 4.49
C ASP A 46 5.78 -5.56 4.29
N THR A 47 6.11 -6.82 4.00
CA THR A 47 7.49 -7.24 3.67
C THR A 47 7.84 -7.05 2.19
N GLY A 48 7.07 -6.24 1.44
CA GLY A 48 7.33 -5.99 0.01
C GLY A 48 6.78 -7.04 -0.96
N TYR A 49 5.88 -7.90 -0.51
CA TYR A 49 5.12 -8.89 -1.31
C TYR A 49 5.97 -9.85 -2.17
N GLY A 50 7.25 -10.06 -1.83
CA GLY A 50 8.12 -10.96 -2.58
C GLY A 50 9.60 -10.74 -2.31
N ASN A 51 10.39 -10.57 -3.38
CA ASN A 51 11.83 -10.35 -3.32
C ASN A 51 12.20 -8.91 -3.73
N ALA A 52 13.50 -8.62 -3.81
CA ALA A 52 13.99 -7.28 -4.17
C ALA A 52 13.44 -6.73 -5.51
N LEU A 53 13.18 -7.59 -6.51
CA LEU A 53 12.60 -7.16 -7.78
C LEU A 53 11.12 -6.81 -7.62
N THR A 54 10.39 -7.54 -6.77
CA THR A 54 9.00 -7.20 -6.41
C THR A 54 8.96 -5.85 -5.69
N VAL A 55 9.90 -5.60 -4.79
CA VAL A 55 10.00 -4.32 -4.07
C VAL A 55 10.29 -3.15 -5.02
N ASP A 56 11.24 -3.29 -5.94
CA ASP A 56 11.52 -2.23 -6.93
C ASP A 56 10.27 -1.88 -7.76
N LYS A 57 9.54 -2.91 -8.22
CA LYS A 57 8.28 -2.72 -8.93
C LYS A 57 7.23 -2.02 -8.06
N LEU A 58 7.07 -2.48 -6.82
CA LEU A 58 6.09 -1.93 -5.86
C LEU A 58 6.34 -0.45 -5.57
N VAL A 59 7.61 -0.06 -5.35
CA VAL A 59 8.00 1.35 -5.11
C VAL A 59 7.54 2.22 -6.28
N ARG A 60 7.83 1.80 -7.52
CA ARG A 60 7.43 2.53 -8.73
C ARG A 60 5.91 2.65 -8.87
N GLU A 61 5.18 1.60 -8.54
CA GLU A 61 3.72 1.59 -8.60
C GLU A 61 3.09 2.51 -7.54
N LEU A 62 3.66 2.56 -6.33
CA LEU A 62 3.21 3.44 -5.26
C LEU A 62 3.57 4.90 -5.51
N GLU A 63 4.76 5.19 -6.04
CA GLU A 63 5.12 6.55 -6.50
C GLU A 63 4.15 7.03 -7.59
N ALA A 64 3.86 6.19 -8.59
CA ALA A 64 2.90 6.50 -9.64
C ALA A 64 1.46 6.67 -9.12
N ALA A 65 1.12 6.02 -8.01
CA ALA A 65 -0.17 6.20 -7.33
C ALA A 65 -0.24 7.51 -6.50
N GLY A 66 0.88 8.22 -6.32
CA GLY A 66 0.96 9.48 -5.58
C GLY A 66 1.41 9.33 -4.12
N ALA A 67 1.90 8.16 -3.71
CA ALA A 67 2.45 7.99 -2.37
C ALA A 67 3.71 8.85 -2.19
N SER A 68 3.84 9.47 -1.01
CA SER A 68 4.98 10.32 -0.64
C SER A 68 6.07 9.56 0.12
N GLY A 69 5.79 8.31 0.49
CA GLY A 69 6.74 7.44 1.17
C GLY A 69 6.15 6.05 1.41
N ILE A 70 7.01 5.10 1.74
CA ILE A 70 6.64 3.73 2.07
C ILE A 70 7.29 3.31 3.39
N PHE A 71 6.64 2.41 4.10
CA PHE A 71 7.19 1.68 5.24
C PHE A 71 7.26 0.19 4.87
N LEU A 72 8.45 -0.40 5.03
CA LEU A 72 8.76 -1.80 4.72
C LEU A 72 9.33 -2.48 5.98
#